data_AF-A0A8T5R4W3-F1
#
_entry.id   AF-A0A8T5R4W3-F1
#
_cell.length_a   1.000
_cell.length_b   1.000
_cell.length_c   1.000
_cell.angle_alpha   90.00
_cell.angle_beta   90.00
_cell.angle_gamma   90.00
#
_symmetry.space_group_name_H-M   'P 1'
#
loop_
_entity.id
_entity.type
_entity.pdbx_description
1 polymer ?
#
loop_
_entity_poly.entity_id
_entity_poly.type
_entity_poly.pdbx_seq_one_letter_code
_entity_poly.pdbx_strand_id
1 'polypeptide(L)'
;MTKSFVCRCEDVPLLEVVEAIDHGYDDLESLRRYTAVGTGPCQGKACLAECARLLADKVGAAEGDLGLWTMRPPLVPIPLGLLAALPDDIVTQVVDSAGEGPPRSVPKASPEPTAPYGREARIRKGGRL
;
A
#
# COMPACT_ATOMS: atom_id res chain seq x y z
N MET A 1 -14.08 -15.93 -18.17
CA MET A 1 -12.74 -15.41 -17.81
C MET A 1 -12.63 -15.42 -16.30
N THR A 2 -11.59 -16.06 -15.76
CA THR A 2 -11.30 -16.10 -14.32
C THR A 2 -10.79 -14.73 -13.86
N LYS A 3 -11.31 -14.24 -12.73
CA LYS A 3 -10.92 -12.95 -12.15
C LYS A 3 -9.63 -13.14 -11.33
N SER A 4 -8.55 -12.48 -11.72
CA SER A 4 -7.25 -12.54 -11.03
C SER A 4 -7.12 -11.39 -10.04
N PHE A 5 -6.63 -11.69 -8.83
CA PHE A 5 -6.47 -10.72 -7.75
C PHE A 5 -5.00 -10.48 -7.44
N VAL A 6 -4.64 -9.21 -7.33
CA VAL A 6 -3.31 -8.79 -6.85
C VAL A 6 -3.31 -8.75 -5.32
N CYS A 7 -4.37 -8.20 -4.70
CA CYS A 7 -4.53 -8.20 -3.25
C CYS A 7 -5.74 -9.02 -2.83
N ARG A 8 -5.50 -10.20 -2.26
CA ARG A 8 -6.57 -11.04 -1.71
C ARG A 8 -7.16 -10.50 -0.39
N CYS A 9 -6.43 -9.66 0.32
CA CYS A 9 -6.90 -9.09 1.58
C CYS A 9 -7.93 -7.98 1.39
N GLU A 10 -7.80 -7.23 0.30
CA GLU A 10 -8.61 -6.04 -0.01
C GLU A 10 -9.46 -6.24 -1.27
N ASP A 11 -9.54 -7.48 -1.78
CA ASP A 11 -10.24 -7.85 -3.01
C ASP A 11 -9.89 -6.98 -4.23
N VAL A 12 -8.61 -6.59 -4.35
CA VAL A 12 -8.14 -5.74 -5.46
C VAL A 12 -7.80 -6.61 -6.68
N PRO A 13 -8.55 -6.51 -7.79
CA PRO A 13 -8.30 -7.27 -9.01
C PRO A 13 -7.10 -6.69 -9.78
N LEU A 14 -6.47 -7.51 -10.61
CA LEU A 14 -5.38 -7.09 -11.51
C LEU A 14 -5.77 -5.90 -12.38
N LEU A 15 -7.00 -5.90 -12.90
CA LEU A 15 -7.51 -4.83 -13.76
C LEU A 15 -7.49 -3.46 -13.06
N GLU A 16 -7.88 -3.40 -11.77
CA GLU A 16 -7.91 -2.14 -11.02
C GLU A 16 -6.51 -1.55 -10.81
N VAL A 17 -5.51 -2.42 -10.62
CA VAL A 17 -4.10 -1.98 -10.51
C VAL A 17 -3.60 -1.42 -11.84
N VAL A 18 -3.89 -2.11 -12.94
CA VAL A 18 -3.47 -1.67 -14.29
C VAL A 18 -4.14 -0.35 -14.66
N GLU A 19 -5.46 -0.22 -14.45
CA GLU A 19 -6.20 1.02 -14.70
C GLU A 19 -5.69 2.18 -13.85
N ALA A 20 -5.32 1.93 -12.59
CA ALA A 20 -4.72 2.95 -11.74
C ALA A 20 -3.39 3.46 -12.31
N ILE A 21 -2.50 2.56 -12.75
CA ILE A 21 -1.23 2.96 -13.35
C ILE A 21 -1.48 3.79 -14.63
N ASP A 22 -2.43 3.36 -15.46
CA ASP A 22 -2.81 4.07 -16.69
C ASP A 22 -3.43 5.46 -16.41
N HIS A 23 -4.03 5.66 -15.23
CA HIS A 23 -4.50 6.97 -14.76
C HIS A 23 -3.38 7.87 -14.22
N GLY A 24 -2.13 7.40 -14.13
CA GLY A 24 -0.98 8.18 -13.70
C GLY A 24 -0.57 7.98 -12.24
N TYR A 25 -1.08 6.93 -11.56
CA TYR A 25 -0.54 6.53 -10.25
C TYR A 25 0.76 5.72 -10.46
N ASP A 26 1.87 6.43 -10.66
CA ASP A 26 3.14 5.90 -11.14
C ASP A 26 4.18 5.56 -10.05
N ASP A 27 3.77 5.61 -8.78
CA ASP A 27 4.54 5.17 -7.62
C ASP A 27 3.73 4.23 -6.72
N LEU A 28 4.42 3.37 -5.95
CA LEU A 28 3.74 2.36 -5.11
C LEU A 28 2.87 2.99 -4.01
N GLU A 29 3.22 4.17 -3.50
CA GLU A 29 2.50 4.80 -2.40
C GLU A 29 1.21 5.47 -2.91
N SER A 30 1.23 6.13 -4.08
CA SER A 30 0.00 6.65 -4.71
C SER A 30 -0.92 5.52 -5.17
N LEU A 31 -0.37 4.45 -5.76
CA LEU A 31 -1.11 3.26 -6.15
C LEU A 31 -1.80 2.61 -4.94
N ARG A 32 -1.08 2.47 -3.82
CA ARG A 32 -1.60 2.00 -2.53
C ARG A 32 -2.75 2.86 -2.02
N ARG A 33 -2.61 4.17 -2.05
CA ARG A 33 -3.65 5.10 -1.57
C ARG A 33 -4.90 5.06 -2.45
N TYR A 34 -4.74 4.90 -3.76
CA TYR A 34 -5.86 4.86 -4.69
C TYR A 34 -6.64 3.53 -4.66
N THR A 35 -5.92 2.41 -4.79
CA THR A 35 -6.53 1.07 -4.91
C THR A 35 -6.83 0.43 -3.55
N ALA A 36 -6.17 0.88 -2.48
CA ALA A 36 -6.07 0.23 -1.17
C ALA A 36 -5.19 -1.04 -1.13
N VAL A 37 -4.44 -1.35 -2.21
CA VAL A 37 -3.53 -2.50 -2.21
C VAL A 37 -2.53 -2.45 -1.06
N GLY A 38 -2.33 -3.57 -0.37
CA GLY A 38 -1.38 -3.67 0.74
C GLY A 38 -1.81 -3.00 2.05
N THR A 39 -3.06 -2.54 2.16
CA THR A 39 -3.61 -1.97 3.41
C THR A 39 -4.25 -3.00 4.34
N GLY A 40 -4.51 -4.22 3.86
CA GLY A 40 -5.11 -5.28 4.66
C GLY A 40 -4.21 -5.89 5.74
N PRO A 41 -4.68 -6.94 6.44
CA PRO A 41 -3.98 -7.51 7.61
C PRO A 41 -2.57 -8.03 7.31
N CYS A 42 -2.29 -8.42 6.06
CA CYS A 42 -0.95 -8.83 5.68
C CYS A 42 0.04 -7.65 5.55
N GLN A 43 -0.44 -6.40 5.48
CA GLN A 43 0.34 -5.18 5.29
C GLN A 43 1.25 -5.24 4.05
N GLY A 44 0.72 -5.75 2.93
CA GLY A 44 1.44 -5.77 1.65
C GLY A 44 2.39 -6.94 1.42
N LYS A 45 2.60 -7.83 2.41
CA LYS A 45 3.54 -8.97 2.31
C LYS A 45 3.30 -9.86 1.08
N ALA A 46 2.04 -10.03 0.67
CA ALA A 46 1.69 -10.91 -0.46
C ALA A 46 1.59 -10.19 -1.82
N CYS A 47 1.37 -8.86 -1.83
CA CYS A 47 1.05 -8.13 -3.06
C CYS A 47 2.09 -7.08 -3.46
N LEU A 48 3.02 -6.72 -2.58
CA LEU A 48 4.02 -5.68 -2.84
C LEU A 48 4.87 -5.98 -4.08
N ALA A 49 5.46 -7.18 -4.15
CA ALA A 49 6.33 -7.57 -5.26
C ALA A 49 5.58 -7.59 -6.61
N GLU A 50 4.32 -8.04 -6.60
CA GLU A 50 3.50 -8.06 -7.81
C GLU A 50 3.15 -6.63 -8.27
N CYS A 51 2.78 -5.75 -7.35
CA CYS A 51 2.55 -4.34 -7.66
C CYS A 51 3.82 -3.65 -8.20
N ALA A 52 4.98 -3.91 -7.59
CA ALA A 52 6.25 -3.35 -8.03
C ALA A 52 6.61 -3.79 -9.45
N ARG A 53 6.39 -5.07 -9.78
CA ARG A 53 6.58 -5.60 -11.15
C ARG A 53 5.65 -4.95 -12.17
N LEU A 54 4.34 -4.94 -11.89
CA LEU A 54 3.36 -4.33 -12.78
C LEU A 54 3.66 -2.86 -13.05
N LEU A 55 4.11 -2.15 -12.01
CA LEU A 55 4.48 -0.74 -12.12
C LEU A 55 5.79 -0.56 -12.90
N ALA A 56 6.82 -1.38 -12.64
CA ALA A 56 8.09 -1.37 -13.35
C ALA A 56 7.90 -1.56 -14.85
N ASP A 57 7.11 -2.58 -15.23
CA ASP A 57 6.80 -2.90 -16.61
C ASP A 57 6.08 -1.75 -17.33
N LYS A 58 5.19 -1.04 -16.64
CA LYS A 58 4.39 0.05 -17.20
C LYS A 58 5.14 1.38 -17.29
N VAL A 59 5.95 1.71 -16.29
CA VAL A 59 6.68 2.99 -16.20
C VAL A 59 8.05 2.90 -16.89
N GLY A 60 8.54 1.69 -17.19
CA GLY A 60 9.85 1.47 -17.82
C GLY A 60 11.02 1.69 -16.87
N ALA A 61 10.82 1.41 -15.57
CA ALA A 61 11.83 1.54 -14.52
C ALA A 61 12.26 0.16 -14.00
N ALA A 62 13.44 0.05 -13.39
CA ALA A 62 13.81 -1.16 -12.68
C ALA A 62 12.99 -1.30 -11.38
N GLU A 63 12.64 -2.53 -10.98
CA GLU A 63 11.85 -2.78 -9.75
C GLU A 63 12.46 -2.11 -8.50
N GLY A 64 13.80 -2.06 -8.42
CA GLY A 64 14.53 -1.47 -7.30
C GLY A 64 14.44 0.06 -7.19
N ASP A 65 14.06 0.74 -8.28
CA ASP A 65 14.03 2.22 -8.35
C ASP A 65 12.68 2.82 -7.93
N LEU A 66 11.63 2.00 -7.80
CA LEU A 66 10.26 2.44 -7.55
C LEU A 66 9.99 2.86 -6.10
N GLY A 67 10.95 2.62 -5.20
CA GLY A 67 10.75 2.77 -3.76
C GLY A 67 9.72 1.76 -3.22
N LEU A 68 9.70 1.56 -1.91
CA LEU A 68 8.69 0.73 -1.25
C LEU A 68 7.82 1.60 -0.36
N TRP A 69 6.57 1.18 -0.13
CA TRP A 69 5.74 1.83 0.88
C TRP A 69 6.34 1.64 2.28
N THR A 70 6.12 2.61 3.17
CA THR A 70 6.70 2.58 4.51
C THR A 70 6.11 1.45 5.36
N MET A 71 6.96 0.59 5.89
CA MET A 71 6.58 -0.42 6.88
C MET A 71 6.45 0.26 8.26
N ARG A 72 5.33 0.01 8.94
CA ARG A 72 5.04 0.59 10.26
C ARG A 72 4.87 -0.53 11.29
N PRO A 73 5.40 -0.36 12.52
CA PRO A 73 5.04 -1.23 13.63
C PRO A 73 3.53 -1.15 13.93
N PRO A 74 2.90 -2.26 14.39
CA PRO A 74 3.46 -3.60 14.56
C PRO A 74 3.53 -4.39 13.23
N LEU A 75 4.55 -5.25 13.07
CA LEU A 75 4.76 -6.02 11.83
C LEU A 75 3.60 -6.99 11.51
N VAL A 76 2.94 -7.47 12.56
CA VAL A 76 1.74 -8.31 12.50
C VAL A 76 0.68 -7.70 13.41
N PRO A 77 -0.62 -7.87 13.10
CA PRO A 77 -1.68 -7.42 13.98
C PRO A 77 -1.54 -8.06 15.37
N ILE A 78 -1.63 -7.23 16.41
CA ILE A 78 -1.60 -7.66 17.82
C ILE A 78 -2.90 -7.23 18.51
N PRO A 79 -3.45 -8.03 19.44
CA PRO A 79 -4.65 -7.64 20.17
C PRO A 79 -4.40 -6.40 21.04
N LEU A 80 -5.35 -5.46 21.06
CA LEU A 80 -5.24 -4.25 21.89
C LEU A 80 -5.16 -4.58 23.39
N GLY A 81 -5.85 -5.64 23.85
CA GLY A 81 -5.79 -6.09 25.25
C GLY A 81 -4.38 -6.52 25.67
N LEU A 82 -3.56 -7.03 24.75
CA LEU A 82 -2.17 -7.37 25.03
C LEU A 82 -1.34 -6.10 25.26
N LEU A 83 -1.55 -5.07 24.44
CA LEU A 83 -0.90 -3.77 24.61
C LEU A 83 -1.31 -3.09 25.92
N ALA A 84 -2.58 -3.18 26.31
CA ALA A 84 -3.09 -2.61 27.55
C ALA A 84 -2.56 -3.32 28.81
N ALA A 85 -2.13 -4.58 28.67
CA ALA A 85 -1.58 -5.38 29.77
C ALA A 85 -0.04 -5.31 29.87
N LEU A 86 0.63 -4.50 29.03
CA LEU A 86 2.07 -4.38 29.09
C LEU A 86 2.52 -3.68 30.40
N PRO A 87 3.59 -4.16 31.05
CA PRO A 87 4.23 -3.47 32.15
C PRO A 87 4.75 -2.07 31.76
N ASP A 88 4.65 -1.10 32.66
CA ASP A 88 5.05 0.31 32.41
C ASP A 88 6.53 0.46 32.06
N ASP A 89 7.40 -0.40 32.59
CA ASP A 89 8.83 -0.43 32.29
C ASP A 89 9.10 -0.81 30.83
N ILE A 90 8.31 -1.73 30.27
CA ILE A 90 8.39 -2.10 28.85
C ILE A 90 7.87 -0.96 27.98
N VAL A 91 6.76 -0.31 28.36
CA VAL A 91 6.21 0.82 27.60
C VAL A 91 7.24 1.93 27.51
N THR A 92 7.82 2.34 28.64
CA THR A 92 8.82 3.41 28.72
C THR A 92 10.04 3.11 27.84
N GLN A 93 10.57 1.87 27.92
CA GLN A 93 11.66 1.43 27.05
C GLN A 93 11.32 1.54 25.56
N VAL A 94 10.10 1.18 25.14
CA VAL A 94 9.69 1.28 23.73
C VAL A 94 9.58 2.73 23.28
N VAL A 95 9.06 3.64 24.10
CA VAL A 95 8.96 5.07 23.74
C VAL A 95 10.35 5.69 23.64
N ASP A 96 11.23 5.38 24.58
CA ASP A 96 12.60 5.90 24.62
C ASP A 96 13.48 5.32 23.50
N SER A 97 13.22 4.07 23.10
CA SER A 97 13.91 3.41 21.98
C SER A 97 13.38 3.86 20.60
N ALA A 98 12.17 4.42 20.56
CA ALA A 98 11.60 5.01 19.36
C ALA A 98 12.23 6.39 19.10
N GLY A 99 13.51 6.41 18.75
CA GLY A 99 14.16 7.60 18.21
C GLY A 99 13.44 8.14 16.97
N GLU A 100 13.91 9.26 16.41
CA GLU A 100 13.40 9.75 15.12
C GLU A 100 13.46 8.59 14.10
N GLY A 101 12.29 8.18 13.61
CA GLY A 101 12.19 7.09 12.64
C GLY A 101 13.03 7.38 11.40
N PRO A 102 13.33 6.35 10.57
CA PRO A 102 14.12 6.56 9.36
C PRO A 102 13.54 7.73 8.55
N PRO A 103 14.40 8.56 7.92
CA PRO A 103 13.94 9.72 7.17
C PRO A 103 12.83 9.27 6.22
N ARG A 104 11.66 9.93 6.30
CA ARG A 104 10.57 9.62 5.37
C ARG A 104 11.12 9.88 3.97
N SER A 105 11.21 8.84 3.16
CA SER A 105 11.47 9.03 1.73
C SER A 105 10.35 9.91 1.21
N VAL A 106 10.70 11.13 0.79
CA VAL A 106 9.78 11.96 0.01
C VAL A 106 9.57 11.18 -1.28
N PRO A 107 8.34 10.72 -1.59
CA PRO A 107 8.09 10.08 -2.87
C PRO A 107 8.57 11.03 -3.96
N LYS A 108 9.17 10.48 -5.03
CA LYS A 108 9.43 11.27 -6.22
C LYS A 108 8.13 11.99 -6.59
N ALA A 109 8.20 13.27 -6.95
CA ALA A 109 7.01 13.99 -7.37
C ALA A 109 6.44 13.29 -8.60
N SER A 110 5.35 12.55 -8.38
CA SER A 110 4.58 11.92 -9.44
C SER A 110 3.83 13.00 -10.23
N PRO A 111 3.66 12.83 -11.54
CA PRO A 111 2.74 13.66 -12.31
C PRO A 111 1.35 13.60 -11.65
N GLU A 112 0.60 14.71 -11.74
CA GLU A 112 -0.77 14.71 -11.20
C GLU A 112 -1.60 13.61 -11.89
N PRO A 113 -2.22 12.70 -11.11
CA PRO A 113 -3.06 11.66 -11.67
C PRO A 113 -4.21 12.29 -12.46
N THR A 114 -4.51 11.70 -13.62
CA THR A 114 -5.63 12.13 -14.47
C THR A 114 -7.00 11.77 -13.87
N ALA A 115 -7.03 10.78 -12.97
CA ALA A 115 -8.23 10.37 -12.26
C ALA A 115 -8.33 11.03 -10.86
N PRO A 116 -9.53 11.43 -10.43
CA PRO A 116 -9.73 11.99 -9.10
C PRO A 116 -9.52 10.92 -8.01
N TYR A 117 -9.04 11.36 -6.85
CA TYR A 117 -8.92 10.54 -5.65
C TYR A 117 -10.30 10.21 -5.04
N GLY A 118 -10.51 8.97 -4.62
CA GLY A 118 -11.68 8.58 -3.81
C GLY A 118 -12.72 7.69 -4.50
N ARG A 119 -13.76 7.31 -3.74
CA ARG A 119 -14.75 6.28 -4.11
C ARG A 119 -15.58 6.61 -5.34
N GLU A 120 -15.72 7.88 -5.70
CA GLU A 120 -16.49 8.32 -6.88
C GLU A 120 -15.84 7.88 -8.19
N ALA A 121 -14.52 7.68 -8.22
CA ALA A 121 -13.81 7.11 -9.36
C ALA A 121 -14.18 5.63 -9.63
N ARG A 122 -14.58 4.87 -8.60
CA ARG A 122 -14.90 3.43 -8.70
C ARG A 122 -16.30 3.14 -9.23
N ILE A 123 -17.18 4.14 -9.35
CA ILE A 123 -18.62 3.93 -9.65
C ILE A 123 -18.92 3.94 -11.15
N ARG A 124 -18.01 4.42 -12.01
CA ARG A 124 -18.37 4.69 -13.41
C ARG A 124 -18.24 3.55 -14.42
N LYS A 125 -17.63 2.40 -14.08
CA LYS A 125 -17.53 1.29 -15.05
C LYS A 125 -17.67 -0.08 -14.39
N GLY A 126 -18.92 -0.49 -14.18
CA GLY A 126 -19.31 -1.90 -14.26
C GLY A 126 -19.47 -2.66 -12.93
N GLY A 127 -20.67 -2.56 -12.34
CA GLY A 127 -21.37 -3.67 -11.69
C GLY A 127 -20.83 -4.13 -10.34
N ARG A 128 -21.55 -3.74 -9.26
CA ARG A 128 -21.53 -4.45 -7.99
C ARG A 128 -22.86 -5.20 -7.87
N LEU A 129 -22.77 -6.51 -7.59
CA LEU A 129 -23.81 -7.54 -7.45
C LEU A 129 -24.27 -8.19 -8.76
#